data_AF-A0A2A4RTB4-F1
#
_entry.id   AF-A0A2A4RTB4-F1
#
_cell.length_a   1.000
_cell.length_b   1.000
_cell.length_c   1.000
_cell.angle_alpha   90.00
_cell.angle_beta   90.00
_cell.angle_gamma   90.00
#
_symmetry.space_group_name_H-M   'P 1'
#
loop_
_entity.id
_entity.type
_entity.pdbx_description
1 polymer ?
#
loop_
_entity_poly.entity_id
_entity_poly.type
_entity_poly.pdbx_seq_one_letter_code
_entity_poly.pdbx_strand_id
1 'polypeptide(L)'
;IANHPQQQVKGLFPFVGNPRNEMPPGLAFKLTDYLELVDWSGRIIRAGKRGSIDSQCAPILERLNIEPEHWRYLVNNFESRFKSLVGSGFKLKQACQALNYKRTPGIRSCEYYFS
;
A
#
# COMPACT_ATOMS: atom_id res chain seq x y z
N ILE A 1 0.48 -19.68 12.15
CA ILE A 1 1.15 -19.63 10.83
C ILE A 1 0.66 -18.37 10.13
N ALA A 2 1.55 -17.45 9.74
CA ALA A 2 1.14 -16.28 8.94
C ALA A 2 0.67 -16.77 7.56
N ASN A 3 -0.45 -16.22 7.05
CA ASN A 3 -1.03 -16.56 5.75
C ASN A 3 -1.55 -18.01 5.64
N HIS A 4 -2.12 -18.56 6.72
CA HIS A 4 -2.75 -19.86 6.62
C HIS A 4 -3.95 -19.79 5.65
N PRO A 5 -4.13 -20.72 4.69
CA PRO A 5 -5.22 -20.65 3.70
C PRO A 5 -6.62 -20.55 4.30
N GLN A 6 -6.80 -21.03 5.54
CA GLN A 6 -8.07 -20.96 6.28
C GLN A 6 -8.33 -19.58 6.91
N GLN A 7 -7.33 -18.69 6.96
CA GLN A 7 -7.48 -17.32 7.47
C GLN A 7 -8.04 -16.36 6.41
N GLN A 8 -8.07 -16.76 5.13
CA GLN A 8 -8.54 -15.93 4.04
C GLN A 8 -9.83 -16.49 3.42
N VAL A 9 -10.74 -15.59 3.05
CA VAL A 9 -11.97 -15.95 2.34
C VAL A 9 -11.64 -16.53 0.97
N LYS A 10 -12.29 -17.65 0.63
CA LYS A 10 -12.16 -18.29 -0.69
C LYS A 10 -12.63 -17.34 -1.79
N GLY A 11 -11.86 -17.24 -2.88
CA GLY A 11 -12.18 -16.39 -4.03
C GLY A 11 -11.47 -15.02 -4.06
N LEU A 12 -10.80 -14.62 -2.97
CA LEU A 12 -9.89 -13.47 -2.98
C LEU A 12 -8.48 -13.89 -3.43
N PHE A 13 -7.73 -12.95 -3.99
CA PHE A 13 -6.34 -13.20 -4.40
C PHE A 13 -5.47 -13.48 -3.16
N PRO A 14 -4.73 -14.62 -3.10
CA PRO A 14 -4.13 -15.09 -1.86
C PRO A 14 -2.96 -14.22 -1.40
N PHE A 15 -2.80 -14.03 -0.09
CA PHE A 15 -1.57 -13.45 0.48
C PHE A 15 -0.47 -14.51 0.51
N VAL A 16 0.56 -14.34 -0.31
CA VAL A 16 1.62 -15.34 -0.51
C VAL A 16 2.89 -15.02 0.28
N GLY A 17 2.87 -13.98 1.10
CA GLY A 17 3.98 -13.60 1.97
C GLY A 17 5.02 -12.75 1.27
N ASN A 18 6.20 -12.64 1.86
CA ASN A 18 7.24 -11.73 1.38
C ASN A 18 7.81 -12.21 0.03
N PRO A 19 8.27 -11.28 -0.83
CA PRO A 19 8.93 -11.62 -2.08
C PRO A 19 10.06 -12.63 -1.86
N ARG A 20 10.08 -13.68 -2.68
CA ARG A 20 11.09 -14.74 -2.67
C ARG A 20 11.26 -15.32 -4.08
N ASN A 21 12.35 -16.06 -4.28
CA ASN A 21 12.54 -16.84 -5.50
C ASN A 21 11.35 -17.80 -5.70
N GLU A 22 10.89 -17.94 -6.94
CA GLU A 22 9.71 -18.73 -7.30
C GLU A 22 8.43 -18.26 -6.57
N MET A 23 8.03 -17.02 -6.85
CA MET A 23 6.84 -16.43 -6.25
C MET A 23 5.56 -17.11 -6.79
N PRO A 24 4.73 -17.75 -5.94
CA PRO A 24 3.44 -18.24 -6.38
C PRO A 24 2.52 -17.04 -6.71
N PRO A 25 1.50 -17.25 -7.57
CA PRO A 25 0.56 -16.19 -7.90
C PRO A 25 -0.21 -15.74 -6.65
N GLY A 26 -0.05 -14.46 -6.28
CA GLY A 26 -0.70 -13.87 -5.13
C GLY A 26 -0.17 -12.48 -4.76
N LEU A 27 -0.70 -11.91 -3.68
CA LEU A 27 -0.24 -10.66 -3.07
C LEU A 27 1.07 -10.90 -2.31
N ALA A 28 2.14 -10.20 -2.69
CA ALA A 28 3.49 -10.36 -2.15
C ALA A 28 3.71 -9.69 -0.78
N PHE A 29 2.79 -9.91 0.15
CA PHE A 29 2.88 -9.52 1.55
C PHE A 29 2.11 -10.51 2.43
N LYS A 30 2.35 -10.44 3.74
CA LYS A 30 1.62 -11.27 4.69
C LYS A 30 0.29 -10.61 5.04
N LEU A 31 -0.74 -11.43 5.21
CA LEU A 31 -2.04 -11.04 5.73
C LEU A 31 -1.91 -10.36 7.09
N THR A 32 -1.02 -10.87 7.96
CA THR A 32 -0.74 -10.26 9.26
C THR A 32 -0.27 -8.82 9.11
N ASP A 33 0.70 -8.58 8.24
CA ASP A 33 1.29 -7.25 8.01
C ASP A 33 0.24 -6.29 7.41
N TYR A 34 -0.65 -6.82 6.55
CA TYR A 34 -1.76 -6.04 6.00
C TYR A 34 -2.81 -5.68 7.06
N LEU A 35 -3.21 -6.63 7.91
CA LEU A 35 -4.18 -6.36 8.99
C LEU A 35 -3.61 -5.39 10.02
N GLU A 36 -2.32 -5.50 10.33
CA GLU A 36 -1.60 -4.56 11.18
C GLU A 36 -1.62 -3.14 10.59
N LEU A 37 -1.37 -3.00 9.29
CA LEU A 37 -1.49 -1.71 8.59
C LEU A 37 -2.90 -1.14 8.64
N VAL A 38 -3.93 -1.98 8.48
CA VAL A 38 -5.33 -1.55 8.56
C VAL A 38 -5.66 -1.05 9.96
N ASP A 39 -5.28 -1.80 11.01
CA ASP A 39 -5.48 -1.39 12.41
C ASP A 39 -4.73 -0.08 12.72
N TRP A 40 -3.46 -0.01 12.31
CA TRP A 40 -2.62 1.18 12.45
C TRP A 40 -3.23 2.41 11.76
N SER A 41 -3.69 2.25 10.52
CA SER A 41 -4.34 3.32 9.75
C SER A 41 -5.59 3.84 10.47
N GLY A 42 -6.45 2.94 10.97
CA GLY A 42 -7.65 3.32 11.70
C GLY A 42 -7.35 4.10 12.99
N ARG A 43 -6.28 3.73 13.70
CA ARG A 43 -5.85 4.40 14.94
C ARG A 43 -5.24 5.77 14.68
N ILE A 44 -4.48 5.92 13.60
CA ILE A 44 -3.87 7.21 13.22
C ILE A 44 -4.91 8.24 12.76
N ILE A 45 -5.92 7.81 12.01
CA ILE A 45 -7.05 8.67 11.62
C ILE A 45 -7.76 9.23 12.86
N ARG A 46 -7.78 8.45 13.95
CA ARG A 46 -8.50 8.77 15.19
C ARG A 46 -7.60 9.38 16.28
N ALA A 47 -6.45 9.95 15.91
CA ALA A 47 -5.49 10.57 16.83
C ALA A 47 -6.19 11.46 17.89
N GLY A 48 -5.80 11.30 19.16
CA GLY A 48 -6.39 12.04 20.29
C GLY A 48 -7.60 11.37 20.98
N LYS A 49 -7.97 10.14 20.60
CA LYS A 49 -8.95 9.33 21.34
C LYS A 49 -8.28 8.16 22.08
N ARG A 50 -8.94 7.68 23.14
CA ARG A 50 -8.53 6.49 23.90
C ARG A 50 -8.30 5.31 22.94
N GLY A 51 -7.09 4.73 22.95
CA GLY A 51 -6.67 3.68 21.99
C GLY A 51 -5.77 4.17 20.84
N SER A 52 -5.42 5.45 20.81
CA SER A 52 -4.29 5.99 20.03
C SER A 52 -3.03 5.18 20.31
N ILE A 53 -2.43 4.60 19.27
CA ILE A 53 -1.11 3.96 19.36
C ILE A 53 -0.06 4.99 18.96
N ASP A 54 1.11 4.90 19.60
CA ASP A 54 2.29 5.70 19.28
C ASP A 54 2.74 5.49 17.82
N SER A 55 3.47 6.44 17.25
CA SER A 55 3.80 6.54 15.83
C SER A 55 4.76 5.47 15.29
N GLN A 56 4.89 4.31 15.95
CA GLN A 56 5.68 3.20 15.42
C GLN A 56 5.12 2.78 14.06
N CYS A 57 5.95 2.94 13.03
CA CYS A 57 5.64 2.65 11.65
C CYS A 57 5.28 1.16 11.51
N ALA A 58 4.16 0.85 10.84
CA ALA A 58 3.85 -0.54 10.51
C ALA A 58 4.96 -1.10 9.60
N PRO A 59 5.55 -2.29 9.86
CA PRO A 59 6.67 -2.83 9.09
C PRO A 59 6.43 -2.93 7.57
N ILE A 60 5.17 -3.01 7.15
CA ILE A 60 4.81 -3.00 5.73
C ILE A 60 5.04 -1.65 5.05
N LEU A 61 4.93 -0.52 5.75
CA LEU A 61 5.20 0.81 5.16
C LEU A 61 6.68 1.00 4.86
N GLU A 62 7.55 0.54 5.76
CA GLU A 62 9.00 0.50 5.52
C GLU A 62 9.32 -0.32 4.27
N ARG A 63 8.70 -1.50 4.13
CA ARG A 63 8.87 -2.37 2.96
C ARG A 63 8.34 -1.76 1.66
N LEU A 64 7.27 -0.97 1.75
CA LEU A 64 6.70 -0.27 0.60
C LEU A 64 7.44 1.03 0.29
N ASN A 65 8.43 1.42 1.12
CA ASN A 65 9.12 2.70 1.05
C ASN A 65 8.13 3.88 1.05
N ILE A 66 7.16 3.85 1.98
CA ILE A 66 6.17 4.92 2.15
C ILE A 66 6.37 5.53 3.53
N GLU A 67 6.61 6.84 3.56
CA GLU A 67 6.74 7.58 4.81
C GLU A 67 5.41 7.56 5.62
N PRO A 68 5.44 7.37 6.95
CA PRO A 68 4.24 7.39 7.79
C PRO A 68 3.34 8.62 7.61
N GLU A 69 3.93 9.81 7.45
CA GLU A 69 3.18 11.06 7.26
C GLU A 69 2.50 11.12 5.88
N HIS A 70 3.20 10.66 4.83
CA HIS A 70 2.60 10.48 3.52
C HIS A 70 1.44 9.49 3.59
N TRP A 71 1.63 8.34 4.24
CA TRP A 71 0.55 7.37 4.41
C TRP A 71 -0.65 7.94 5.17
N ARG A 72 -0.42 8.63 6.29
CA ARG A 72 -1.47 9.30 7.08
C ARG A 72 -2.31 10.23 6.21
N TYR A 73 -1.67 11.02 5.35
CA TYR A 73 -2.37 11.88 4.42
C TYR A 73 -3.15 11.06 3.38
N LEU A 74 -2.50 10.07 2.77
CA LEU A 74 -3.06 9.24 1.71
C LEU A 74 -4.29 8.45 2.16
N VAL A 75 -4.30 7.83 3.33
CA VAL A 75 -5.47 7.05 3.80
C VAL A 75 -6.75 7.88 3.94
N ASN A 76 -6.63 9.19 4.12
CA ASN A 76 -7.77 10.11 4.20
C ASN A 76 -8.10 10.78 2.86
N ASN A 77 -7.12 10.90 1.98
CA ASN A 77 -7.18 11.79 0.81
C ASN A 77 -6.79 11.09 -0.50
N PHE A 78 -6.80 9.75 -0.53
CA PHE A 78 -6.28 8.97 -1.65
C PHE A 78 -6.91 9.40 -2.98
N GLU A 79 -8.24 9.39 -3.03
CA GLU A 79 -9.00 9.74 -4.23
C GLU A 79 -8.95 11.23 -4.56
N SER A 80 -8.59 12.11 -3.63
CA SER A 80 -8.44 13.53 -3.93
C SER A 80 -7.14 13.81 -4.70
N ARG A 81 -6.05 13.11 -4.35
CA ARG A 81 -4.72 13.25 -4.98
C ARG A 81 -4.54 12.46 -6.25
N PHE A 82 -5.19 11.30 -6.34
CA PHE A 82 -5.04 10.39 -7.46
C PHE A 82 -6.35 10.25 -8.21
N LYS A 83 -6.30 10.55 -9.51
CA LYS A 83 -7.44 10.45 -10.45
C LYS A 83 -7.17 9.44 -11.58
N SER A 84 -6.02 8.77 -11.54
CA SER A 84 -5.55 7.84 -12.58
C SER A 84 -4.66 6.77 -11.95
N LEU A 85 -3.76 6.19 -12.76
CA LEU A 85 -2.70 5.28 -12.33
C LEU A 85 -1.89 5.86 -11.16
N VAL A 86 -1.47 4.98 -10.25
CA VAL A 86 -0.69 5.30 -9.04
C VAL A 86 0.44 4.29 -8.88
N GLY A 87 1.63 4.75 -8.48
CA GLY A 87 2.79 3.91 -8.24
C GLY A 87 4.09 4.71 -8.31
N SER A 88 5.25 4.04 -8.28
CA SER A 88 6.52 4.74 -8.46
C SER A 88 6.57 5.44 -9.83
N GLY A 89 7.21 6.61 -9.89
CA GLY A 89 7.28 7.40 -11.13
C GLY A 89 7.82 6.61 -12.33
N PHE A 90 8.78 5.70 -12.08
CA PHE A 90 9.32 4.78 -13.09
C PHE A 90 8.26 3.80 -13.63
N LYS A 91 7.56 3.08 -12.73
CA LYS A 91 6.53 2.12 -13.12
C LYS A 91 5.31 2.80 -13.75
N LEU A 92 4.98 4.00 -13.28
CA LEU A 92 3.89 4.80 -13.82
C LEU A 92 4.15 5.19 -15.29
N LYS A 93 5.37 5.63 -15.62
CA LYS A 93 5.79 5.92 -17.00
C LYS A 93 5.65 4.68 -17.90
N GLN A 94 6.14 3.53 -17.44
CA GLN A 94 6.03 2.27 -18.18
C GLN A 94 4.57 1.87 -18.42
N ALA A 95 3.72 1.95 -17.39
CA ALA A 95 2.30 1.63 -17.50
C ALA A 95 1.58 2.58 -18.47
N CYS A 96 1.85 3.89 -18.39
CA CYS A 96 1.28 4.86 -19.33
C CYS A 96 1.69 4.58 -20.78
N GLN A 97 2.96 4.22 -21.03
CA GLN A 97 3.43 3.84 -22.36
C GLN A 97 2.72 2.59 -22.88
N ALA A 98 2.63 1.54 -22.05
CA ALA A 98 1.94 0.29 -22.40
C ALA A 98 0.44 0.50 -22.69
N LEU A 99 -0.17 1.50 -22.06
CA LEU A 99 -1.57 1.89 -22.25
C LEU A 99 -1.74 2.98 -23.34
N ASN A 100 -0.71 3.29 -24.13
CA ASN A 100 -0.71 4.29 -25.21
C ASN A 100 -1.06 5.73 -24.78
N TYR A 101 -0.76 6.10 -23.54
CA TYR A 101 -0.91 7.49 -23.09
C TYR A 101 0.20 8.39 -23.67
N LYS A 102 -0.18 9.57 -24.16
CA LYS A 102 0.78 10.60 -24.63
C LYS A 102 1.49 11.36 -23.50
N ARG A 103 0.93 11.35 -22.29
CA ARG A 103 1.46 12.02 -21.08
C ARG A 103 1.30 11.09 -19.89
N THR A 104 2.05 11.32 -18.82
CA THR A 104 1.92 10.55 -17.57
C THR A 104 1.08 11.36 -16.57
N PRO A 105 -0.26 11.22 -16.54
CA PRO A 105 -1.11 11.94 -15.60
C PRO A 105 -0.76 11.57 -14.16
N GLY A 106 -0.87 12.52 -13.24
CA GLY A 106 -0.66 12.26 -11.81
C GLY A 106 0.79 11.99 -11.39
N ILE A 107 1.77 12.08 -12.31
CA ILE A 107 3.17 11.75 -12.01
C ILE A 107 3.75 12.56 -10.85
N ARG A 108 3.45 13.86 -10.76
CA ARG A 108 3.96 14.72 -9.68
C ARG A 108 3.45 14.27 -8.30
N SER A 109 2.19 13.85 -8.20
CA SER A 109 1.66 13.28 -6.96
C SER A 109 2.34 11.96 -6.63
N CYS A 110 2.59 11.13 -7.65
CA CYS A 110 3.24 9.85 -7.46
C CYS A 110 4.70 9.98 -7.01
N GLU A 111 5.45 10.90 -7.62
CA GLU A 111 6.82 11.23 -7.23
C GLU A 111 6.89 11.88 -5.85
N TYR A 112 5.83 12.52 -5.36
CA TYR A 112 5.83 13.10 -4.02
C TYR A 112 5.54 12.06 -2.93
N TYR A 113 4.56 11.18 -3.13
CA TYR A 113 4.11 10.24 -2.09
C TYR A 113 4.77 8.85 -2.13
N PHE A 114 5.41 8.47 -3.25
CA PHE A 114 6.03 7.14 -3.45
C PHE A 114 7.49 7.23 -3.94
N SER A 115 8.22 8.28 -3.55
CA SER A 115 9.66 8.43 -3.82
C SER A 115 10.53 7.93 -2.68
#